data_AF-A0A1M7AT70-F1
#
_entry.id   AF-A0A1M7AT70-F1
#
_cell.length_a   1.000
_cell.length_b   1.000
_cell.length_c   1.000
_cell.angle_alpha   90.00
_cell.angle_beta   90.00
_cell.angle_gamma   90.00
#
_symmetry.space_group_name_H-M   'P 1'
#
loop_
_entity.id
_entity.type
_entity.pdbx_description
1 polymer ?
#
loop_
_entity_poly.entity_id
_entity_poly.type
_entity_poly.pdbx_seq_one_letter_code
_entity_poly.pdbx_strand_id
1 'polypeptide(L)'
;MPSRFELANAIRALSMDAVQKANSGHPGAPMGMADIAEVLWNDYLVHNPADPHWPDRDRFVLSNGHGSMLLYSLLHLSGYELGLEQLQNFRQLHAKTAG
;
A
#
# COMPACT_ATOMS: atom_id res chain seq x y z
N MET A 1 21.43 0.70 5.44
CA MET A 1 20.12 1.05 4.87
C MET A 1 19.54 -0.20 4.24
N PRO A 2 18.22 -0.45 4.33
CA PRO A 2 17.59 -1.58 3.66
C PRO A 2 17.81 -1.49 2.14
N SER A 3 18.00 -2.63 1.49
CA SER A 3 18.02 -2.76 0.04
C SER A 3 16.63 -2.55 -0.55
N ARG A 4 16.56 -2.25 -1.86
CA ARG A 4 15.27 -2.17 -2.58
C ARG A 4 14.42 -3.42 -2.42
N PHE A 5 15.06 -4.59 -2.41
CA PHE A 5 14.38 -5.86 -2.22
C PHE A 5 13.77 -5.98 -0.81
N GLU A 6 14.48 -5.52 0.23
CA GLU A 6 13.94 -5.49 1.60
C GLU A 6 12.78 -4.50 1.73
N LEU A 7 12.87 -3.34 1.07
CA LEU A 7 11.77 -2.36 1.02
C LEU A 7 10.54 -2.94 0.31
N ALA A 8 10.71 -3.58 -0.85
CA ALA A 8 9.63 -4.26 -1.55
C ALA A 8 9.05 -5.42 -0.71
N ASN A 9 9.88 -6.15 0.05
CA ASN A 9 9.41 -7.21 0.94
C ASN A 9 8.54 -6.69 2.09
N ALA A 10 8.73 -5.45 2.55
CA ALA A 10 7.81 -4.84 3.50
C ALA A 10 6.39 -4.72 2.92
N ILE A 11 6.27 -4.32 1.64
CA ILE A 11 4.99 -4.26 0.92
C ILE A 11 4.38 -5.66 0.82
N ARG A 12 5.18 -6.68 0.47
CA ARG A 12 4.73 -8.07 0.39
C ARG A 12 4.19 -8.58 1.72
N ALA A 13 4.95 -8.37 2.79
CA ALA A 13 4.62 -8.84 4.14
C ALA A 13 3.34 -8.19 4.65
N LEU A 14 3.24 -6.85 4.62
CA LEU A 14 2.03 -6.14 5.02
C LEU A 14 0.80 -6.61 4.23
N SER A 15 0.96 -6.82 2.93
CA SER A 15 -0.14 -7.26 2.06
C SER A 15 -0.62 -8.68 2.39
N MET A 16 0.29 -9.64 2.51
CA MET A 16 -0.09 -11.03 2.79
C MET A 16 -0.64 -11.20 4.22
N ASP A 17 -0.06 -10.51 5.20
CA ASP A 17 -0.49 -10.62 6.60
C ASP A 17 -1.88 -9.99 6.83
N ALA A 18 -2.16 -8.84 6.23
CA ALA A 18 -3.48 -8.20 6.35
C ALA A 18 -4.57 -9.03 5.65
N VAL A 19 -4.30 -9.53 4.45
CA VAL A 19 -5.22 -10.45 3.74
C VAL A 19 -5.47 -11.71 4.57
N GLN A 20 -4.41 -12.28 5.17
CA GLN A 20 -4.51 -13.47 6.00
C GLN A 20 -5.32 -13.21 7.27
N LYS A 21 -5.09 -12.09 7.96
CA LYS A 21 -5.83 -11.69 9.17
C LYS A 21 -7.31 -11.46 8.88
N ALA A 22 -7.63 -10.84 7.75
CA ALA A 22 -9.00 -10.62 7.32
C ALA A 22 -9.70 -11.93 6.86
N ASN A 23 -8.94 -13.01 6.63
CA ASN A 23 -9.39 -14.23 5.98
C ASN A 23 -10.14 -13.95 4.65
N SER A 24 -9.74 -12.89 3.95
CA SER A 24 -10.38 -12.37 2.75
C SER A 24 -9.44 -11.38 2.03
N GLY A 25 -9.39 -11.43 0.70
CA GLY A 25 -8.62 -10.50 -0.12
C GLY A 25 -7.77 -11.18 -1.19
N HIS A 26 -6.90 -10.40 -1.86
CA HIS A 26 -6.12 -10.86 -3.00
C HIS A 26 -4.62 -10.55 -2.79
N PRO A 27 -3.80 -11.52 -2.37
CA PRO A 27 -2.39 -11.27 -2.05
C PRO A 27 -1.47 -11.31 -3.29
N GLY A 28 -1.90 -11.99 -4.36
CA GLY A 28 -1.05 -12.24 -5.53
C GLY A 28 -0.59 -10.97 -6.26
N ALA A 29 -1.52 -10.09 -6.64
CA ALA A 29 -1.18 -8.84 -7.34
C ALA A 29 -0.30 -7.91 -6.48
N PRO A 30 -0.60 -7.66 -5.18
CA PRO A 30 0.31 -6.89 -4.32
C PRO A 30 1.73 -7.45 -4.24
N MET A 31 1.88 -8.78 -4.10
CA MET A 31 3.20 -9.39 -4.00
C MET A 31 3.99 -9.34 -5.32
N GLY A 32 3.31 -9.52 -6.45
CA GLY A 32 3.92 -9.48 -7.78
C GLY A 32 4.30 -8.08 -8.24
N MET A 33 3.61 -7.04 -7.75
CA MET A 33 3.88 -5.64 -8.12
C MET A 33 4.77 -4.90 -7.14
N ALA A 34 5.17 -5.52 -6.02
CA ALA A 34 5.90 -4.84 -4.94
C ALA A 34 7.22 -4.18 -5.41
N ASP A 35 8.00 -4.82 -6.28
CA ASP A 35 9.27 -4.23 -6.77
C ASP A 35 9.01 -3.02 -7.68
N ILE A 36 8.00 -3.10 -8.54
CA ILE A 36 7.59 -1.99 -9.42
C ILE A 36 7.10 -0.82 -8.57
N ALA A 37 6.30 -1.11 -7.56
CA ALA A 37 5.74 -0.10 -6.67
C ALA A 37 6.82 0.57 -5.81
N GLU A 38 7.80 -0.19 -5.31
CA GLU A 38 8.95 0.34 -4.57
C GLU A 38 9.71 1.39 -5.39
N VAL A 39 10.08 1.04 -6.63
CA VAL A 39 10.77 1.96 -7.53
C VAL A 39 9.91 3.18 -7.87
N LEU A 40 8.65 2.97 -8.27
CA LEU A 40 7.77 4.07 -8.65
C LEU A 40 7.57 5.06 -7.49
N TRP A 41 7.25 4.58 -6.30
CA TRP A 41 6.89 5.43 -5.16
C TRP A 41 8.10 6.08 -4.48
N ASN A 42 9.27 5.44 -4.48
CA ASN A 42 10.47 6.04 -3.86
C ASN A 42 11.27 6.93 -4.81
N ASP A 43 11.28 6.65 -6.13
CA ASP A 43 12.18 7.33 -7.05
C ASP A 43 11.49 8.34 -7.97
N TYR A 44 10.21 8.14 -8.31
CA TYR A 44 9.58 8.88 -9.42
C TYR A 44 8.30 9.62 -9.04
N LEU A 45 7.45 9.03 -8.21
CA LEU A 45 6.14 9.59 -7.89
C LEU A 45 6.30 10.88 -7.09
N VAL A 46 5.83 11.99 -7.64
CA VAL A 46 5.83 13.27 -6.95
C VAL A 46 4.57 13.37 -6.09
N HIS A 47 4.71 13.18 -4.78
CA HIS A 47 3.58 13.22 -3.86
C HIS A 47 3.98 13.75 -2.47
N ASN A 48 2.98 14.21 -1.71
CA ASN A 48 3.17 14.67 -0.34
C ASN A 48 2.19 13.93 0.61
N PRO A 49 2.66 12.97 1.42
CA PRO A 49 1.83 12.28 2.39
C PRO A 49 1.16 13.20 3.42
N ALA A 50 1.77 14.35 3.74
CA ALA A 50 1.23 15.36 4.66
C ALA A 50 0.23 16.32 3.99
N ASP A 51 0.20 16.37 2.64
CA ASP A 51 -0.83 17.10 1.88
C ASP A 51 -1.32 16.26 0.68
N PRO A 52 -2.21 15.28 0.93
CA PRO A 52 -2.82 14.46 -0.12
C PRO A 52 -3.67 15.27 -1.10
N HIS A 53 -4.00 16.52 -0.78
CA HIS A 53 -4.85 17.39 -1.59
C HIS A 53 -4.06 18.36 -2.46
N TRP A 54 -2.72 18.39 -2.35
CA TRP A 54 -1.83 19.18 -3.20
C TRP A 54 -2.25 19.08 -4.68
N PRO A 55 -2.66 20.19 -5.31
CA PRO A 55 -3.23 20.15 -6.66
C PRO A 55 -2.31 19.53 -7.72
N ASP A 56 -1.00 19.80 -7.63
CA ASP A 56 0.00 19.47 -8.66
C ASP A 56 0.78 18.17 -8.38
N ARG A 57 0.38 17.38 -7.37
CA ARG A 57 0.98 16.04 -7.16
C ARG A 57 0.75 15.12 -8.37
N ASP A 58 1.58 14.12 -8.56
CA ASP A 58 1.27 13.03 -9.48
C ASP A 58 0.03 12.26 -9.03
N ARG A 59 -0.68 11.65 -9.99
CA ARG A 59 -1.88 10.84 -9.72
C ARG A 59 -1.55 9.36 -9.92
N PHE A 60 -1.72 8.59 -8.85
CA PHE A 60 -1.61 7.14 -8.87
C PHE A 60 -3.01 6.50 -8.90
N VAL A 61 -3.26 5.57 -9.81
CA VAL A 61 -4.52 4.84 -9.93
C VAL A 61 -4.24 3.34 -10.01
N LEU A 62 -4.76 2.57 -9.05
CA LEU A 62 -4.67 1.11 -9.05
C LEU A 62 -5.92 0.52 -9.72
N SER A 63 -5.89 0.37 -11.05
CA SER A 63 -7.05 -0.11 -11.83
C SER A 63 -7.43 -1.56 -11.50
N ASN A 64 -6.45 -2.42 -11.23
CA ASN A 64 -6.64 -3.76 -10.68
C ASN A 64 -6.95 -3.71 -9.16
N GLY A 65 -8.00 -2.96 -8.79
CA GLY A 65 -8.32 -2.57 -7.42
C GLY A 65 -8.57 -3.71 -6.44
N HIS A 66 -8.77 -4.94 -6.92
CA HIS A 66 -8.81 -6.13 -6.06
C HIS A 66 -7.50 -6.34 -5.27
N GLY A 67 -6.37 -5.82 -5.77
CA GLY A 67 -5.07 -5.77 -5.09
C GLY A 67 -4.93 -4.59 -4.12
N SER A 68 -6.02 -4.16 -3.48
CA SER A 68 -6.12 -2.97 -2.62
C SER A 68 -5.03 -2.89 -1.53
N MET A 69 -4.60 -4.02 -0.97
CA MET A 69 -3.51 -4.06 0.01
C MET A 69 -2.16 -3.56 -0.50
N LEU A 70 -1.92 -3.55 -1.82
CA LEU A 70 -0.74 -2.90 -2.40
C LEU A 70 -0.78 -1.39 -2.09
N LEU A 71 -1.89 -0.74 -2.43
CA LEU A 71 -2.08 0.69 -2.22
C LEU A 71 -2.05 1.02 -0.72
N TYR A 72 -2.72 0.24 0.13
CA TYR A 72 -2.70 0.50 1.57
C TYR A 72 -1.31 0.33 2.19
N SER A 73 -0.54 -0.67 1.76
CA SER A 73 0.86 -0.82 2.19
C SER A 73 1.70 0.38 1.78
N LEU A 74 1.56 0.86 0.54
CA LEU A 74 2.28 2.05 0.03
C LEU A 74 1.89 3.33 0.78
N LEU A 75 0.60 3.57 0.99
CA LEU A 75 0.11 4.72 1.75
C LEU A 75 0.64 4.70 3.19
N HIS A 76 0.61 3.54 3.85
CA HIS A 76 1.15 3.39 5.20
C HIS A 76 2.67 3.65 5.26
N LEU A 77 3.44 2.97 4.40
CA LEU A 77 4.91 3.04 4.42
C LEU A 77 5.44 4.42 3.98
N SER A 78 4.74 5.13 3.10
CA SER A 78 5.11 6.49 2.70
C SER A 78 4.69 7.56 3.71
N GLY A 79 3.89 7.23 4.73
CA GLY A 79 3.55 8.15 5.81
C GLY A 79 2.27 8.94 5.63
N TYR A 80 1.32 8.46 4.80
CA TYR A 80 -0.04 9.01 4.81
C TYR A 80 -0.71 8.74 6.16
N GLU A 81 -1.83 9.42 6.43
CA GLU A 81 -2.65 9.21 7.62
C GLU A 81 -3.43 7.87 7.59
N LEU A 82 -2.68 6.77 7.47
CA LEU A 82 -3.13 5.39 7.44
C LEU A 82 -2.18 4.56 8.32
N GLY A 83 -2.48 4.51 9.62
CA GLY A 83 -1.67 3.78 10.61
C GLY A 83 -1.77 2.25 10.45
N LEU A 84 -0.84 1.53 11.09
CA LEU A 84 -0.77 0.06 11.05
C LEU A 84 -2.08 -0.63 11.49
N GLU A 85 -2.78 -0.05 12.47
CA GLU A 85 -4.09 -0.54 12.93
C GLU A 85 -5.13 -0.62 11.80
N GLN A 86 -5.10 0.32 10.85
CA GLN A 86 -6.00 0.27 9.71
C GLN A 86 -5.68 -0.91 8.79
N LEU A 87 -4.40 -1.24 8.57
CA LEU A 87 -4.03 -2.44 7.81
C LEU A 87 -4.47 -3.72 8.54
N GLN A 88 -4.34 -3.74 9.86
CA GLN A 88 -4.79 -4.85 10.69
C GLN A 88 -6.31 -5.04 10.68
N ASN A 89 -7.07 -3.99 10.37
CA ASN A 89 -8.51 -3.98 10.21
C ASN A 89 -8.95 -4.05 8.74
N PHE A 90 -8.09 -4.55 7.84
CA PHE A 90 -8.43 -4.74 6.43
C PHE A 90 -9.74 -5.53 6.27
N ARG A 91 -10.63 -5.02 5.40
CA ARG A 91 -11.96 -5.58 5.11
C ARG A 91 -12.89 -5.71 6.33
N GLN A 92 -12.59 -5.01 7.42
CA GLN A 92 -13.48 -4.95 8.57
C GLN A 92 -14.44 -3.76 8.45
N LEU A 93 -15.63 -3.90 9.04
CA LEU A 93 -16.65 -2.85 9.01
C LEU A 93 -16.10 -1.54 9.61
N HIS A 94 -16.36 -0.41 8.94
CA HIS A 94 -15.92 0.94 9.32
C HIS A 94 -14.40 1.22 9.25
N ALA A 95 -13.57 0.26 8.83
CA ALA A 95 -12.16 0.52 8.59
C ALA A 95 -11.95 1.42 7.35
N LYS A 96 -10.86 2.20 7.36
CA LYS A 96 -10.42 2.99 6.18
C LYS A 96 -9.88 2.10 5.04
N THR A 97 -9.68 0.81 5.30
CA THR A 97 -9.06 -0.21 4.43
C THR A 97 -10.11 -1.19 3.90
N ALA A 98 -10.98 -0.70 3.01
CA ALA A 98 -11.99 -1.50 2.35
C ALA A 98 -11.41 -2.56 1.40
N GLY A 99 -12.25 -3.49 0.95
CA GLY A 99 -11.83 -4.63 0.12
C GLY A 99 -11.45 -4.29 -1.29
#